data_AF-A0A3C0GCP7-F1
#
_entry.id   AF-A0A3C0GCP7-F1
#
_cell.length_a   1.000
_cell.length_b   1.000
_cell.length_c   1.000
_cell.angle_alpha   90.00
_cell.angle_beta   90.00
_cell.angle_gamma   90.00
#
_symmetry.space_group_name_H-M   'P 1'
#
loop_
_entity.id
_entity.type
_entity.pdbx_description
1 polymer ?
#
loop_
_entity_poly.entity_id
_entity_poly.type
_entity_poly.pdbx_seq_one_letter_code
_entity_poly.pdbx_strand_id
1 'polypeptide(L)'
;MPSKAQLFRERRSKCYSAKEVLSKTLMSRYTLYKKVKNNTFPTPDLEISSRREHFYNKQEVDKWIEENRSFITDRSATFNHQKTLKFSGEQMKDIKTASKALGCNVEFFIGEAAVWKAKQVLNHIEFEKHQL
;
A
#
# COMPACT_ATOMS: atom_id res chain seq x y z
N MET A 1 -4.22 39.16 19.34
CA MET A 1 -3.18 38.26 18.80
C MET A 1 -3.59 36.82 19.10
N PRO A 2 -3.90 35.99 18.09
CA PRO A 2 -4.30 34.60 18.32
C PRO A 2 -3.14 33.79 18.94
N SER A 3 -3.47 32.87 19.83
CA SER A 3 -2.45 32.04 20.51
C SER A 3 -1.79 31.06 19.53
N LYS A 4 -0.53 30.68 19.77
CA LYS A 4 0.18 29.67 18.95
C LYS A 4 -0.62 28.36 18.79
N ALA A 5 -1.42 27.98 19.80
CA ALA A 5 -2.27 26.80 19.75
C ALA A 5 -3.50 26.97 18.83
N GLN A 6 -4.04 28.19 18.72
CA GLN A 6 -5.15 28.50 17.80
C GLN A 6 -4.67 28.50 16.35
N LEU A 7 -3.53 29.15 16.07
CA LEU A 7 -2.88 29.12 14.76
C LEU A 7 -2.54 27.69 14.31
N PHE A 8 -2.11 26.83 15.24
CA PHE A 8 -1.83 25.43 14.94
C PHE A 8 -3.11 24.63 14.62
N ARG A 9 -4.22 24.87 15.32
CA ARG A 9 -5.51 24.23 15.02
C ARG A 9 -6.09 24.68 13.68
N GLU A 10 -6.02 25.96 13.36
CA GLU A 10 -6.50 26.52 12.08
C GLU A 10 -5.63 26.09 10.89
N ARG A 11 -4.32 25.90 11.08
CA ARG A 11 -3.45 25.38 10.02
C ARG A 11 -3.68 23.88 9.80
N ARG A 12 -3.96 23.11 10.86
CA ARG A 12 -4.25 21.68 10.74
C ARG A 12 -5.53 21.37 9.95
N SER A 13 -6.52 22.27 9.93
CA SER A 13 -7.72 22.09 9.09
C SER A 13 -7.47 22.33 7.59
N LYS A 14 -6.36 22.98 7.24
CA LYS A 14 -5.97 23.36 5.87
C LYS A 14 -4.89 22.48 5.27
N CYS A 15 -4.40 21.49 6.02
CA CYS A 15 -3.31 20.62 5.58
C CYS A 15 -3.65 19.16 5.81
N TYR A 16 -3.14 18.28 4.95
CA TYR A 16 -3.10 16.85 5.18
C TYR A 16 -1.73 16.43 5.70
N SER A 17 -1.69 15.53 6.66
CA SER A 17 -0.47 14.78 6.97
C SER A 17 -0.12 13.84 5.82
N ALA A 18 1.14 13.43 5.75
CA ALA A 18 1.58 12.41 4.78
C ALA A 18 0.73 11.11 4.85
N LYS A 19 0.28 10.70 6.04
CA LYS A 19 -0.59 9.52 6.19
C LYS A 19 -1.95 9.71 5.50
N GLU A 20 -2.57 10.87 5.68
CA GLU A 20 -3.85 11.20 5.06
C GLU A 20 -3.74 11.29 3.54
N VAL A 21 -2.66 11.88 3.03
CA VAL A 21 -2.38 11.91 1.59
C VAL A 21 -2.30 10.50 1.02
N LEU A 22 -1.50 9.61 1.63
CA LEU A 22 -1.36 8.23 1.16
C LEU A 22 -2.69 7.46 1.15
N SER A 23 -3.51 7.68 2.19
CA SER A 23 -4.85 7.08 2.29
C SER A 23 -5.79 7.58 1.19
N LYS A 24 -5.73 8.86 0.84
CA LYS A 24 -6.61 9.48 -0.16
C LYS A 24 -6.20 9.15 -1.60
N THR A 25 -4.90 9.04 -1.84
CA THR A 25 -4.36 8.81 -3.19
C THR A 25 -4.07 7.34 -3.48
N LEU A 26 -4.22 6.46 -2.48
CA LEU A 26 -3.86 5.03 -2.55
C LEU A 26 -2.43 4.81 -3.06
N MET A 27 -1.52 5.68 -2.62
CA MET A 27 -0.11 5.63 -3.00
C MET A 27 0.73 4.96 -1.94
N SER A 28 1.81 4.29 -2.37
CA SER A 28 2.89 3.94 -1.45
C SER A 28 3.74 5.18 -1.15
N ARG A 29 4.43 5.18 0.00
CA ARG A 29 5.38 6.25 0.35
C ARG A 29 6.42 6.50 -0.74
N TYR A 30 6.92 5.43 -1.35
CA TYR A 30 7.88 5.50 -2.45
C TYR A 30 7.30 6.22 -3.67
N THR A 31 6.05 5.88 -4.05
CA THR A 31 5.37 6.53 -5.19
C THR A 31 5.15 8.02 -4.93
N LEU A 32 4.69 8.37 -3.72
CA LEU A 32 4.50 9.75 -3.30
C LEU A 32 5.82 10.54 -3.38
N TYR A 33 6.91 10.00 -2.80
CA TYR A 33 8.23 10.62 -2.85
C TYR A 33 8.70 10.84 -4.30
N LYS A 34 8.58 9.83 -5.16
CA LYS A 34 8.99 9.94 -6.57
C LYS A 34 8.18 11.01 -7.30
N LYS A 35 6.87 11.09 -7.06
CA LYS A 35 6.02 12.09 -7.72
C LYS A 35 6.32 13.51 -7.26
N VAL A 36 6.57 13.72 -5.96
CA VAL A 36 7.03 15.00 -5.41
C VAL A 36 8.38 15.39 -6.03
N LYS A 37 9.36 14.48 -6.05
CA LYS A 37 10.67 14.71 -6.67
C LYS A 37 10.57 15.09 -8.16
N ASN A 38 9.59 14.52 -8.87
CA ASN A 38 9.35 14.79 -10.27
C ASN A 38 8.43 16.01 -10.51
N ASN A 39 8.06 16.78 -9.47
CA ASN A 39 7.13 17.92 -9.56
C ASN A 39 5.75 17.57 -10.15
N THR A 40 5.33 16.30 -10.04
CA THR A 40 4.03 15.81 -10.53
C THR A 40 3.01 15.66 -9.41
N PHE A 41 3.35 16.07 -8.19
CA PHE A 41 2.48 16.07 -7.01
C PHE A 41 2.87 17.25 -6.10
N PRO A 42 1.91 17.84 -5.34
CA PRO A 42 2.19 18.95 -4.43
C PRO A 42 3.36 18.69 -3.48
N THR A 43 4.22 19.70 -3.31
CA THR A 43 5.36 19.64 -2.40
C THR A 43 4.88 19.83 -0.97
N PRO A 44 5.40 19.07 0.02
CA PRO A 44 5.01 19.27 1.40
C PRO A 44 5.55 20.60 1.95
N ASP A 45 4.72 21.31 2.71
CA ASP A 45 5.10 22.49 3.46
C ASP A 45 5.96 22.08 4.66
N LEU A 46 7.23 22.47 4.63
CA LEU A 46 8.24 22.11 5.63
C LEU A 46 8.06 22.87 6.96
N GLU A 47 7.24 23.91 7.01
CA GLU A 47 7.19 24.85 8.13
C GLU A 47 6.24 24.47 9.28
N ILE A 48 5.45 23.40 9.14
CA ILE A 48 4.38 23.11 10.10
C ILE A 48 4.85 22.26 11.29
N SER A 49 6.06 21.68 11.27
CA SER A 49 6.49 20.74 12.32
C SER A 49 7.95 20.85 12.72
N SER A 50 8.17 21.07 14.02
CA SER A 50 9.45 20.87 14.70
C SER A 50 9.92 19.42 14.75
N ARG A 51 9.11 18.45 14.25
CA ARG A 51 9.32 17.01 14.36
C ARG A 51 9.50 16.28 13.02
N ARG A 52 9.91 16.96 11.95
CA ARG A 52 10.13 16.37 10.61
C ARG A 52 8.89 15.69 10.01
N GLU A 53 7.70 16.10 10.41
CA GLU A 53 6.47 15.60 9.79
C GLU A 53 6.11 16.44 8.57
N HIS A 54 5.90 15.77 7.43
CA HIS A 54 5.49 16.41 6.18
C HIS A 54 3.98 16.64 6.17
N PHE A 55 3.60 17.91 5.99
CA PHE A 55 2.23 18.34 5.79
C PHE A 55 2.06 18.87 4.37
N TYR A 56 0.91 18.63 3.77
CA TYR A 56 0.60 19.00 2.40
C TYR A 56 -0.59 19.95 2.40
N ASN A 57 -0.59 20.97 1.54
CA ASN A 57 -1.73 21.84 1.38
C ASN A 57 -2.95 21.03 0.91
N LYS A 58 -4.04 21.10 1.67
CA LYS A 58 -5.25 20.32 1.41
C LYS A 58 -5.87 20.65 0.04
N GLN A 59 -5.92 21.92 -0.32
CA GLN A 59 -6.54 22.37 -1.57
C GLN A 59 -5.77 21.85 -2.79
N GLU A 60 -4.43 21.89 -2.74
CA GLU A 60 -3.59 21.40 -3.83
C GLU A 60 -3.69 19.88 -3.99
N VAL A 61 -3.73 19.15 -2.87
CA VAL A 61 -3.91 17.70 -2.90
C VAL A 61 -5.29 17.32 -3.42
N ASP A 62 -6.36 17.98 -2.95
CA ASP A 62 -7.72 17.71 -3.41
C ASP A 62 -7.87 18.05 -4.92
N LYS A 63 -7.26 19.16 -5.39
CA LYS A 63 -7.21 19.50 -6.82
C LYS A 63 -6.45 18.45 -7.63
N TRP A 64 -5.30 17.99 -7.14
CA TRP A 64 -4.54 16.93 -7.82
C TRP A 64 -5.34 15.62 -7.91
N ILE A 65 -6.03 15.24 -6.84
CA ILE A 65 -6.92 14.07 -6.79
C ILE A 65 -8.01 14.19 -7.85
N GLU A 66 -8.61 15.37 -8.00
CA GLU A 66 -9.62 15.64 -9.01
C GLU A 66 -9.09 15.48 -10.44
N GLU A 67 -7.94 16.09 -10.72
CA GLU A 67 -7.29 16.03 -12.03
C GLU A 67 -6.77 14.63 -12.39
N ASN A 68 -6.52 13.79 -11.37
CA ASN A 68 -5.96 12.44 -11.51
C ASN A 68 -6.95 11.36 -11.03
N ARG A 69 -8.26 11.59 -11.14
CA ARG A 69 -9.29 10.64 -10.68
C ARG A 69 -9.16 9.24 -11.27
N SER A 70 -8.75 9.11 -12.53
CA SER A 70 -8.50 7.81 -13.17
C SER A 70 -7.41 7.02 -12.44
N PHE A 71 -6.29 7.66 -12.10
CA PHE A 71 -5.20 7.04 -11.36
C PHE A 71 -5.64 6.46 -10.00
N ILE A 72 -6.58 7.12 -9.32
CA ILE A 72 -7.08 6.69 -8.02
C ILE A 72 -8.13 5.59 -8.17
N THR A 73 -9.03 5.72 -9.14
CA THR A 73 -10.09 4.74 -9.43
C THR A 73 -9.52 3.41 -9.91
N ASP A 74 -8.50 3.43 -10.78
CA ASP A 74 -7.86 2.20 -11.28
C ASP A 74 -7.16 1.44 -10.13
N ARG A 75 -6.59 2.19 -9.19
CA ARG A 75 -5.95 1.62 -8.01
C ARG A 75 -6.95 1.11 -6.99
N SER A 76 -8.06 1.80 -6.76
CA SER A 76 -9.10 1.30 -5.87
C SER A 76 -9.71 -0.01 -6.41
N ALA A 77 -9.86 -0.14 -7.73
CA ALA A 77 -10.24 -1.38 -8.38
C ALA A 77 -9.19 -2.50 -8.16
N THR A 78 -7.90 -2.17 -8.27
CA THR A 78 -6.79 -3.13 -8.09
C THR A 78 -6.66 -3.60 -6.64
N PHE A 79 -6.84 -2.72 -5.65
CA PHE A 79 -6.76 -3.05 -4.22
C PHE A 79 -7.96 -3.89 -3.74
N ASN A 80 -9.11 -3.82 -4.42
CA ASN A 80 -10.32 -4.56 -4.06
C ASN A 80 -10.49 -5.91 -4.77
N HIS A 81 -9.50 -6.38 -5.55
CA HIS A 81 -9.55 -7.73 -6.10
C HIS A 81 -9.21 -8.77 -5.02
N GLN A 82 -10.22 -9.13 -4.22
CA GLN A 82 -10.27 -10.46 -3.63
C GLN A 82 -10.25 -11.47 -4.79
N LYS A 83 -9.07 -12.00 -5.12
CA LYS A 83 -8.96 -13.10 -6.05
C LYS A 83 -9.48 -14.36 -5.35
N THR A 84 -10.71 -14.73 -5.63
CA THR A 84 -11.27 -16.01 -5.19
C THR A 84 -10.56 -17.14 -5.92
N LEU A 85 -9.74 -17.90 -5.19
CA LEU A 85 -9.14 -19.13 -5.69
C LEU A 85 -10.23 -20.20 -5.80
N LYS A 86 -10.46 -20.71 -7.01
CA LYS A 86 -11.37 -21.84 -7.26
C LYS A 86 -10.54 -23.10 -7.41
N PHE A 87 -10.79 -24.08 -6.54
CA PHE A 87 -10.20 -25.41 -6.62
C PHE A 87 -11.22 -26.39 -7.18
N SER A 88 -10.77 -27.35 -7.99
CA SER A 88 -11.62 -28.47 -8.35
C SER A 88 -11.96 -29.32 -7.10
N GLY A 89 -13.00 -30.16 -7.21
CA GLY A 89 -13.38 -31.04 -6.10
C GLY A 89 -12.25 -31.97 -5.68
N GLU A 90 -11.48 -32.48 -6.64
CA GLU A 90 -10.31 -33.33 -6.42
C GLU A 90 -9.17 -32.56 -5.74
N GLN A 91 -8.82 -31.37 -6.23
CA GLN A 91 -7.80 -30.51 -5.60
C GLN A 91 -8.15 -30.18 -4.15
N MET A 92 -9.42 -29.88 -3.87
CA MET A 92 -9.87 -29.58 -2.51
C MET A 92 -9.82 -30.83 -1.61
N LYS A 93 -10.05 -32.02 -2.16
CA LYS A 93 -9.92 -33.28 -1.43
C LYS A 93 -8.46 -33.53 -1.04
N ASP A 94 -7.52 -33.30 -1.96
CA ASP A 94 -6.09 -33.45 -1.69
C ASP A 94 -5.61 -32.45 -0.64
N ILE A 95 -6.01 -31.18 -0.77
CA ILE A 95 -5.71 -30.13 0.20
C ILE A 95 -6.21 -30.49 1.60
N LYS A 96 -7.46 -30.96 1.72
CA LYS A 96 -8.03 -31.39 3.01
C LYS A 96 -7.30 -32.59 3.60
N THR A 97 -6.88 -33.52 2.75
CA THR A 97 -6.16 -34.72 3.18
C THR A 97 -4.77 -34.35 3.70
N ALA A 98 -4.05 -33.52 2.96
CA ALA A 98 -2.74 -33.02 3.34
C ALA A 98 -2.79 -32.14 4.60
N SER A 99 -3.77 -31.23 4.71
CA SER A 99 -3.93 -30.38 5.89
C SER A 99 -4.21 -31.22 7.15
N LYS A 100 -5.06 -32.25 7.02
CA LYS A 100 -5.35 -33.20 8.11
C LYS A 100 -4.12 -33.99 8.51
N ALA A 101 -3.31 -34.47 7.55
CA ALA A 101 -2.08 -35.21 7.83
C ALA A 101 -1.06 -34.36 8.61
N LEU A 102 -1.03 -33.05 8.37
CA LEU A 102 -0.16 -32.10 9.07
C LEU A 102 -0.80 -31.51 10.34
N GLY A 103 -2.03 -31.91 10.69
CA GLY A 103 -2.71 -31.41 11.89
C GLY A 103 -3.07 -29.92 11.84
N CYS A 104 -3.23 -29.35 10.64
CA CYS A 104 -3.55 -27.93 10.47
C CYS A 104 -4.86 -27.72 9.71
N ASN A 105 -5.41 -26.51 9.79
CA ASN A 105 -6.59 -26.15 9.03
C ASN A 105 -6.23 -25.86 7.56
N VAL A 106 -7.23 -25.94 6.68
CA VAL A 106 -7.07 -25.81 5.22
C VAL A 106 -6.50 -24.44 4.81
N GLU A 107 -6.97 -23.37 5.43
CA GLU A 107 -6.54 -22.00 5.10
C GLU A 107 -5.05 -21.78 5.44
N PHE A 108 -4.64 -22.24 6.63
CA PHE A 108 -3.27 -22.21 7.08
C PHE A 108 -2.37 -23.05 6.18
N PHE A 109 -2.81 -24.26 5.81
CA PHE A 109 -2.08 -25.12 4.88
C PHE A 109 -1.86 -24.45 3.52
N ILE A 110 -2.91 -23.85 2.93
CA ILE A 110 -2.80 -23.16 1.64
C ILE A 110 -1.83 -21.97 1.75
N GLY A 111 -1.92 -21.19 2.83
CA GLY A 111 -1.04 -20.05 3.08
C GLY A 111 0.43 -20.45 3.18
N GLU A 112 0.75 -21.45 4.01
CA GLU A 112 2.11 -21.96 4.19
C GLU A 112 2.66 -22.58 2.89
N ALA A 113 1.85 -23.37 2.17
CA ALA A 113 2.25 -23.97 0.91
C ALA A 113 2.58 -22.91 -0.15
N ALA A 114 1.81 -21.82 -0.22
CA ALA A 114 2.08 -20.72 -1.14
C ALA A 114 3.39 -20.00 -0.81
N VAL A 115 3.64 -19.70 0.47
CA VAL A 115 4.89 -19.08 0.94
C VAL A 115 6.09 -19.99 0.67
N TRP A 116 5.95 -21.28 0.97
CA TRP A 116 7.00 -22.26 0.72
C TRP A 116 7.37 -22.32 -0.77
N LYS A 117 6.36 -22.42 -1.65
CA LYS A 117 6.58 -22.45 -3.10
C LYS A 117 7.24 -21.17 -3.61
N ALA A 118 6.82 -20.00 -3.12
CA ALA A 118 7.44 -18.73 -3.49
C ALA A 118 8.93 -18.68 -3.09
N LYS A 119 9.28 -19.13 -1.88
CA LYS A 119 10.68 -19.21 -1.42
C LYS A 119 11.52 -20.13 -2.31
N GLN A 120 11.00 -21.31 -2.66
CA GLN A 120 11.73 -22.24 -3.54
C GLN A 120 12.00 -21.64 -4.92
N VAL A 121 11.01 -20.95 -5.51
CA VAL A 121 11.18 -20.28 -6.80
C VAL A 121 12.23 -19.16 -6.73
N LEU A 122 12.20 -18.33 -5.68
CA LEU A 122 13.18 -17.27 -5.50
C LEU A 122 14.60 -17.83 -5.35
N ASN A 123 14.77 -18.87 -4.53
CA ASN A 123 16.06 -19.54 -4.36
C ASN A 123 16.59 -20.10 -5.68
N HIS A 124 15.72 -20.67 -6.52
CA HIS A 124 16.12 -21.21 -7.82
C HIS A 124 16.59 -20.10 -8.78
N ILE A 125 15.87 -18.98 -8.84
CA ILE A 125 16.25 -17.83 -9.67
C ILE A 125 17.56 -17.20 -9.19
N GLU A 126 17.80 -17.12 -7.87
CA GLU A 126 19.06 -16.63 -7.32
C GLU A 126 20.22 -17.57 -7.67
N PHE A 127 20.00 -18.89 -7.64
CA PHE A 127 20.99 -19.87 -8.05
C PHE A 127 21.40 -19.73 -9.53
N GLU A 128 20.43 -19.54 -10.44
CA GLU A 128 20.72 -19.36 -11.87
C GLU A 128 21.51 -18.07 -12.16
N LYS A 129 21.27 -16.99 -11.41
CA LYS A 129 22.01 -15.73 -11.55
C LYS A 129 23.48 -15.80 -11.13
N HIS A 130 23.85 -16.77 -10.30
CA HIS A 130 25.22 -16.96 -9.83
C HIS A 130 26.05 -17.92 -10.70
N GLN A 131 25.45 -18.53 -11.73
CA GLN A 131 26.14 -19.42 -12.68
C GLN A 131 26.44 -18.78 -14.05
N LEU A 132 26.02 -17.53 -14.26
CA LEU A 132 26.32 -16.71 -15.46
C LEU A 132 27.33 -15.62 -15.11
#